data_AF-A1ZRA3-F1
#
_entry.id   AF-A1ZRA3-F1
#
_cell.length_a   1.000
_cell.length_b   1.000
_cell.length_c   1.000
_cell.angle_alpha   90.00
_cell.angle_beta   90.00
_cell.angle_gamma   90.00
#
_symmetry.space_group_name_H-M   'P 1'
#
loop_
_entity.id
_entity.type
_entity.pdbx_description
1 polymer ?
#
loop_
_entity_poly.entity_id
_entity_poly.type
_entity_poly.pdbx_seq_one_letter_code
_entity_poly.pdbx_strand_id
1 'polypeptide(L)'
;MPPKVQELLPHMIKQNWLAGYANLENIGRALTRVSERISMRTQYDSKIELAIKNLETGYREFENDFNVFFPDMIVYINAFLSKIHTEV
;
A
#
# COMPACT_ATOMS: atom_id res chain seq x y z
N MET A 1 -3.69 10.17 14.32
CA MET A 1 -2.83 9.12 13.71
C MET A 1 -2.33 8.19 14.81
N PRO A 2 -2.30 6.86 14.64
CA PRO A 2 -1.84 5.93 15.67
C PRO A 2 -0.37 6.19 16.09
N PRO A 3 0.01 6.10 17.38
CA PRO A 3 1.36 6.44 17.86
C PRO A 3 2.50 5.71 17.13
N LYS A 4 2.34 4.41 16.86
CA LYS A 4 3.33 3.60 16.14
C LYS A 4 3.62 4.09 14.72
N VAL A 5 2.64 4.71 14.06
CA VAL A 5 2.83 5.26 12.72
C VAL A 5 3.63 6.56 12.80
N GLN A 6 3.41 7.37 13.85
CA GLN A 6 4.16 8.61 14.06
C GLN A 6 5.65 8.34 14.31
N GLU A 7 6.00 7.25 14.99
CA GLU A 7 7.39 6.83 15.19
C GLU A 7 8.05 6.32 13.90
N LEU A 8 7.30 5.61 13.05
CA LEU A 8 7.81 5.04 11.80
C LEU A 8 8.00 6.09 10.71
N LEU A 9 7.13 7.10 10.66
CA LEU A 9 7.04 8.08 9.57
C LEU A 9 8.37 8.80 9.27
N PRO A 10 9.13 9.31 10.27
CA PRO A 10 10.39 10.00 10.00
C PRO A 10 11.42 9.11 9.30
N HIS A 11 11.45 7.82 9.64
CA HIS A 11 12.35 6.86 9.00
C HIS A 11 11.92 6.56 7.56
N MET A 12 10.61 6.38 7.33
CA MET A 12 10.05 6.18 5.99
C MET A 12 10.39 7.34 5.04
N ILE A 13 10.26 8.57 5.55
CA ILE A 13 10.58 9.79 4.79
C ILE A 13 12.08 9.87 4.55
N LYS A 14 12.91 9.76 5.60
CA LYS A 14 14.38 9.86 5.49
C LYS A 14 14.98 8.85 4.52
N GLN A 15 14.41 7.65 4.47
CA GLN A 15 14.88 6.57 3.61
C GLN A 15 14.09 6.45 2.30
N ASN A 16 13.14 7.36 2.06
CA ASN A 16 12.28 7.40 0.88
C ASN A 16 11.72 6.02 0.48
N TRP A 17 11.12 5.32 1.44
CA TRP A 17 10.63 3.95 1.22
C TRP A 17 9.67 3.86 0.05
N LEU A 18 8.89 4.92 -0.19
CA LEU A 18 7.95 5.00 -1.31
C LEU A 18 8.65 5.02 -2.67
N ALA A 19 9.75 5.76 -2.82
CA ALA A 19 10.53 5.68 -4.06
C ALA A 19 11.13 4.29 -4.28
N GLY A 20 11.47 3.59 -3.19
CA GLY A 20 11.90 2.20 -3.25
C GLY A 20 10.87 1.29 -3.93
N TYR A 21 9.57 1.53 -3.70
CA TYR A 21 8.48 0.75 -4.30
C TYR A 21 8.29 0.97 -5.80
N ALA A 22 8.97 1.94 -6.42
CA ALA A 22 9.03 2.00 -7.88
C ALA A 22 9.73 0.78 -8.50
N ASN A 23 10.49 0.02 -7.70
CA ASN A 23 11.12 -1.24 -8.10
C ASN A 23 10.34 -2.44 -7.54
N LEU A 24 9.92 -3.35 -8.43
CA LEU A 24 9.21 -4.58 -8.09
C LEU A 24 9.97 -5.47 -7.09
N GLU A 25 11.30 -5.51 -7.14
CA GLU A 25 12.10 -6.26 -6.17
C GLU A 25 11.89 -5.75 -4.74
N ASN A 26 11.85 -4.42 -4.57
CA ASN A 26 11.62 -3.81 -3.26
C ASN A 26 10.18 -4.02 -2.78
N ILE A 27 9.21 -4.07 -3.70
CA ILE A 27 7.83 -4.48 -3.37
C ILE A 27 7.84 -5.93 -2.88
N GLY A 28 8.51 -6.84 -3.59
CA GLY A 28 8.65 -8.24 -3.18
C GLY A 28 9.23 -8.38 -1.77
N ARG A 29 10.32 -7.67 -1.47
CA ARG A 29 10.91 -7.64 -0.12
C ARG A 29 9.93 -7.12 0.94
N ALA A 30 9.10 -6.14 0.62
CA ALA A 30 8.08 -5.64 1.54
C ALA A 30 6.99 -6.70 1.80
N LEU A 31 6.55 -7.40 0.76
CA LEU A 31 5.57 -8.50 0.88
C LEU A 31 6.11 -9.66 1.72
N THR A 32 7.39 -10.03 1.56
CA THR A 32 8.05 -11.01 2.43
C THR A 32 7.99 -10.60 3.90
N ARG A 33 8.38 -9.35 4.21
CA ARG A 33 8.32 -8.83 5.59
C ARG A 33 6.91 -8.79 6.18
N VAL A 34 5.90 -8.57 5.32
CA VAL A 34 4.49 -8.61 5.74
C VAL A 34 4.09 -10.05 6.05
N SER A 35 4.42 -11.01 5.19
CA SER A 35 4.14 -12.42 5.40
C SER A 35 4.80 -12.95 6.67
N GLU A 36 6.09 -12.67 6.88
CA GLU A 36 6.82 -13.01 8.11
C GLU A 36 6.11 -12.48 9.37
N ARG A 37 5.67 -11.21 9.33
CA ARG A 37 4.97 -10.59 10.46
C ARG A 37 3.62 -11.25 10.75
N ILE A 38 2.89 -11.68 9.72
CA ILE A 38 1.60 -12.37 9.88
C ILE A 38 1.85 -13.74 10.50
N SER A 39 2.73 -14.55 9.89
CA SER A 39 3.06 -15.90 10.35
C SER A 39 3.54 -15.90 11.80
N MET A 40 4.35 -14.92 12.20
CA MET A 40 4.79 -14.75 13.61
C MET A 40 3.66 -14.45 14.60
N ARG A 41 2.58 -13.80 14.16
CA ARG A 41 1.50 -13.33 15.05
C ARG A 41 0.29 -14.26 15.10
N THR A 42 0.06 -15.03 14.04
CA THR A 42 -1.18 -15.80 13.89
C THR A 42 -0.96 -17.29 13.60
N GLN A 43 0.29 -17.75 13.49
CA GLN A 43 0.64 -19.12 13.03
C GLN A 43 0.05 -19.48 11.65
N TYR A 44 -0.45 -18.49 10.90
CA TYR A 44 -1.05 -18.66 9.59
C TYR A 44 -0.06 -18.21 8.52
N ASP A 45 0.26 -19.13 7.61
CA ASP A 45 1.07 -18.84 6.44
C ASP A 45 0.20 -18.19 5.34
N SER A 46 0.25 -16.86 5.28
CA SER A 46 -0.53 -16.07 4.33
C SER A 46 -0.07 -16.19 2.87
N LYS A 47 1.17 -16.63 2.65
CA LYS A 47 1.80 -16.69 1.32
C LYS A 47 1.77 -15.38 0.52
N ILE A 48 1.64 -14.24 1.21
CA ILE A 48 1.56 -12.91 0.57
C ILE A 48 2.85 -12.57 -0.19
N GLU A 49 4.00 -13.15 0.20
CA GLU A 49 5.25 -13.04 -0.54
C GLU A 49 5.15 -13.55 -1.98
N LEU A 50 4.22 -14.47 -2.28
CA LEU A 50 3.98 -14.99 -3.63
C LEU A 50 3.18 -14.00 -4.50
N ALA A 51 2.50 -13.01 -3.90
CA ALA A 51 1.69 -12.05 -4.64
C ALA A 51 2.52 -11.19 -5.61
N ILE A 52 3.84 -11.10 -5.40
CA ILE A 52 4.73 -10.43 -6.35
C ILE A 52 4.67 -11.06 -7.74
N LYS A 53 4.45 -12.38 -7.85
CA LYS A 53 4.31 -13.06 -9.14
C LYS A 53 3.05 -12.68 -9.89
N ASN A 54 1.96 -12.45 -9.15
CA ASN A 54 0.72 -11.95 -9.74
C ASN A 54 0.92 -10.51 -10.23
N LEU A 55 1.60 -9.66 -9.44
CA LEU A 55 1.91 -8.29 -9.84
C LEU A 55 2.84 -8.23 -11.05
N GLU A 56 3.88 -9.07 -11.11
CA GLU A 56 4.79 -9.17 -12.25
C GLU A 56 4.04 -9.61 -13.52
N THR A 57 3.17 -10.62 -13.41
CA THR A 57 2.44 -11.18 -14.55
C THR A 57 1.34 -10.23 -15.04
N GLY A 58 0.63 -9.57 -14.12
CA GLY A 58 -0.53 -8.73 -14.40
C GLY A 58 -0.26 -7.24 -14.33
N TYR A 59 1.00 -6.80 -14.41
CA TYR A 59 1.38 -5.40 -14.12
C TYR A 59 0.58 -4.42 -14.98
N ARG A 60 0.42 -4.72 -16.28
CA ARG A 60 -0.29 -3.87 -17.23
C ARG A 60 -1.78 -3.80 -16.92
N GLU A 61 -2.39 -4.90 -16.52
CA GLU A 61 -3.79 -4.98 -16.11
C GLU A 61 -4.02 -4.16 -14.85
N PHE A 62 -3.17 -4.33 -13.83
CA PHE A 62 -3.24 -3.51 -12.61
C PHE A 62 -3.02 -2.02 -12.88
N GLU A 63 -2.08 -1.68 -13.78
CA GLU A 63 -1.85 -0.30 -14.19
C GLU A 63 -3.08 0.29 -14.90
N ASN A 64 -3.72 -0.47 -15.79
CA ASN A 64 -4.94 -0.05 -16.45
C ASN A 64 -6.08 0.15 -15.45
N ASP A 65 -6.31 -0.83 -14.58
CA ASP A 65 -7.36 -0.75 -13.55
C ASP A 65 -7.13 0.42 -12.60
N PHE A 66 -5.87 0.68 -12.23
CA PHE A 66 -5.49 1.84 -11.44
C PHE A 66 -5.81 3.15 -12.17
N ASN A 67 -5.43 3.28 -13.43
CA ASN A 67 -5.67 4.49 -14.23
C ASN A 67 -7.17 4.74 -14.47
N VAL A 68 -7.98 3.69 -14.53
CA VAL A 68 -9.45 3.79 -14.63
C VAL A 68 -10.06 4.17 -13.28
N PHE A 69 -9.67 3.53 -12.18
CA PHE A 69 -10.31 3.69 -10.88
C PHE A 69 -9.83 4.92 -10.09
N PHE A 70 -8.55 5.28 -10.19
CA PHE A 70 -7.96 6.32 -9.33
C PHE A 70 -8.61 7.71 -9.51
N PRO A 71 -8.99 8.16 -10.72
CA PRO A 71 -9.76 9.39 -10.89
C PRO A 71 -11.10 9.38 -10.14
N ASP A 72 -11.84 8.27 -10.21
CA ASP A 72 -13.13 8.12 -9.52
C ASP A 72 -12.96 8.18 -8.00
N MET A 73 -11.89 7.56 -7.49
CA MET A 73 -11.52 7.63 -6.08
C MET A 73 -11.24 9.07 -5.63
N ILE A 74 -10.52 9.86 -6.43
CA ILE A 74 -10.26 11.28 -6.13
C ILE A 74 -11.57 12.07 -6.05
N VAL A 75 -12.47 11.89 -7.03
CA VAL A 75 -13.79 12.55 -7.04
C VAL A 75 -14.58 12.21 -5.78
N TYR A 76 -14.65 10.93 -5.44
CA TYR A 76 -15.34 10.47 -4.24
C TYR A 76 -14.76 11.09 -2.96
N ILE A 77 -13.44 11.08 -2.79
CA ILE A 77 -12.78 11.61 -1.59
C ILE A 77 -13.01 13.12 -1.49
N ASN A 78 -12.91 13.88 -2.58
CA ASN A 78 -13.18 15.32 -2.56
C ASN A 78 -14.63 15.63 -2.16
N ALA A 79 -15.58 14.85 -2.67
CA ALA A 79 -16.98 14.97 -2.27
C ALA A 79 -17.18 14.63 -0.78
N PHE A 80 -16.51 13.58 -0.29
CA PHE A 80 -16.55 13.18 1.12
C PHE A 80 -15.96 14.25 2.05
N LEU A 81 -14.79 14.81 1.71
CA LEU A 81 -14.14 15.86 2.49
C LEU A 81 -14.97 17.15 2.52
N SER A 82 -15.61 17.51 1.40
CA SER A 82 -16.50 18.67 1.32
C SER A 82 -17.71 18.52 2.26
N LYS A 83 -18.27 17.31 2.36
CA LYS A 83 -19.38 17.00 3.29
C LYS A 83 -18.95 17.13 4.75
N ILE A 84 -17.78 16.60 5.12
CA ILE A 84 -17.25 16.71 6.49
C ILE A 84 -17.08 18.17 6.91
N HIS A 85 -16.69 19.06 5.99
CA HIS A 85 -16.50 20.49 6.30
C HIS A 85 -17.81 21.29 6.35
N THR A 86 -18.93 20.72 5.86
CA THR A 86 -20.24 21.40 5.83
C THR A 86 -21.10 21.05 7.06
N GLU A 87 -20.77 19.98 7.80
CA GLU A 87 -21.49 19.51 8.99
C GLU A 87 -20.86 19.97 10.32
N VAL A 88 -19.97 20.98 10.30
CA VAL A 88 -19.35 21.59 11.50
C VAL A 88 -19.70 23.07 11.59
#